data_AF-A0A926VTT0-F1
#
_entry.id   AF-A0A926VTT0-F1
#
_cell.length_a   1.000
_cell.length_b   1.000
_cell.length_c   1.000
_cell.angle_alpha   90.00
_cell.angle_beta   90.00
_cell.angle_gamma   90.00
#
_symmetry.space_group_name_H-M   'P 1'
#
loop_
_entity.id
_entity.type
_entity.pdbx_description
1 polymer ?
#
loop_
_entity_poly.entity_id
_entity_poly.type
_entity_poly.pdbx_seq_one_letter_code
_entity_poly.pdbx_strand_id
1 'polypeptide(L)'
;MHKLKVYSLTLILSVLIFPSRAVAFAPSLSTQVKEVAQWFTGFFDNAQQVASNPTAPLITMSNCSVQLDDDNLFSNSQNVYLEQQSTVFERIRFYSFSEGNSVVNLSIRSFVNSDILGGLCNQPEQQRIINISNTAF
;
A
#
# COMPACT_ATOMS: atom_id res chain seq x y z
N MET A 1 -77.68 38.58 9.27
CA MET A 1 -76.22 38.73 9.48
C MET A 1 -75.67 37.39 9.95
N HIS A 2 -75.05 36.59 9.08
CA HIS A 2 -74.35 35.35 9.47
C HIS A 2 -72.92 35.41 8.90
N LYS A 3 -71.92 35.41 9.78
CA LYS A 3 -70.50 35.38 9.40
C LYS A 3 -70.03 33.93 9.40
N LEU A 4 -69.68 33.40 8.22
CA LEU A 4 -68.96 32.13 8.10
C LEU A 4 -67.50 32.35 8.52
N LYS A 5 -67.03 31.57 9.50
CA LYS A 5 -65.61 31.43 9.86
C LYS A 5 -64.94 30.46 8.90
N VAL A 6 -63.86 30.89 8.25
CA VAL A 6 -63.01 30.03 7.41
C VAL A 6 -61.85 29.51 8.27
N TYR A 7 -61.67 28.19 8.33
CA TYR A 7 -60.54 27.54 8.99
C TYR A 7 -59.39 27.36 7.98
N SER A 8 -58.23 27.94 8.25
CA SER A 8 -57.03 27.80 7.43
C SER A 8 -56.32 26.47 7.70
N LEU A 9 -56.27 25.59 6.70
CA LEU A 9 -55.55 24.32 6.73
C LEU A 9 -54.05 24.57 6.48
N THR A 10 -53.19 24.27 7.45
CA THR A 10 -51.74 24.39 7.33
C THR A 10 -51.18 23.11 6.70
N LEU A 11 -50.59 23.21 5.50
CA LEU A 11 -50.04 22.07 4.78
C LEU A 11 -48.53 22.00 5.06
N ILE A 12 -48.10 20.99 5.83
CA ILE A 12 -46.69 20.77 6.19
C ILE A 12 -45.99 20.14 4.99
N LEU A 13 -45.06 20.88 4.37
CA LEU A 13 -44.26 20.43 3.23
C LEU A 13 -43.06 19.63 3.75
N SER A 14 -43.16 18.30 3.73
CA SER A 14 -42.04 17.40 4.06
C SER A 14 -41.06 17.32 2.87
N VAL A 15 -39.87 17.91 3.01
CA VAL A 15 -38.80 17.78 2.02
C VAL A 15 -38.18 16.39 2.15
N LEU A 16 -38.37 15.55 1.12
CA LEU A 16 -37.67 14.27 0.99
C LEU A 16 -36.21 14.53 0.62
N ILE A 17 -35.30 14.36 1.58
CA ILE A 17 -33.85 14.35 1.31
C ILE A 17 -33.51 12.97 0.76
N PHE A 18 -33.34 12.88 -0.56
CA PHE A 18 -32.82 11.67 -1.19
C PHE A 18 -31.31 11.57 -0.91
N PRO A 19 -30.80 10.45 -0.36
CA PRO A 19 -29.36 10.25 -0.24
C PRO A 19 -28.77 10.10 -1.64
N SER A 20 -28.07 11.11 -2.13
CA SER A 20 -27.25 10.98 -3.32
C SER A 20 -26.13 9.98 -3.03
N ARG A 21 -26.17 8.80 -3.64
CA ARG A 21 -25.01 7.90 -3.64
C ARG A 21 -23.91 8.61 -4.42
N ALA A 22 -22.88 9.08 -3.72
CA ALA A 22 -21.65 9.50 -4.36
C ALA A 22 -21.11 8.28 -5.13
N VAL A 23 -20.99 8.40 -6.44
CA VAL A 23 -20.29 7.40 -7.26
C VAL A 23 -18.81 7.56 -6.90
N ALA A 24 -18.28 6.64 -6.10
CA ALA A 24 -16.85 6.58 -5.86
C ALA A 24 -16.18 6.19 -7.18
N PHE A 25 -15.58 7.16 -7.86
CA PHE A 25 -14.69 6.88 -8.97
C PHE A 25 -13.48 6.15 -8.42
N ALA A 26 -13.13 5.01 -9.02
CA ALA A 26 -11.90 4.32 -8.67
C ALA A 26 -10.71 5.27 -8.90
N PRO A 27 -9.73 5.31 -7.98
CA PRO A 27 -8.53 6.11 -8.16
C PRO A 27 -7.80 5.73 -9.44
N SER A 28 -7.05 6.68 -10.01
CA SER A 28 -6.24 6.42 -11.20
C SER A 28 -5.25 5.27 -10.94
N LEU A 29 -4.84 4.55 -11.98
CA LEU A 29 -3.90 3.44 -11.80
C LEU A 29 -2.58 3.91 -11.18
N SER A 30 -2.09 5.08 -11.58
CA SER A 30 -0.92 5.72 -10.98
C SER A 30 -1.08 5.97 -9.47
N THR A 31 -2.28 6.39 -9.05
CA THR A 31 -2.62 6.55 -7.62
C THR A 31 -2.58 5.21 -6.91
N GLN A 32 -3.17 4.16 -7.50
CA GLN A 32 -3.17 2.82 -6.92
C GLN A 32 -1.75 2.26 -6.77
N VAL A 33 -0.86 2.47 -7.74
CA VAL A 33 0.55 2.06 -7.65
C VAL A 33 1.23 2.70 -6.43
N LYS A 34 1.02 4.01 -6.22
CA LYS A 34 1.56 4.73 -5.07
C LYS A 34 0.99 4.24 -3.74
N GLU A 35 -0.34 4.07 -3.67
CA GLU A 35 -1.02 3.61 -2.46
C GLU A 35 -0.59 2.20 -2.07
N VAL A 36 -0.51 1.27 -3.02
CA VAL A 36 -0.08 -0.10 -2.76
C VAL A 36 1.38 -0.14 -2.28
N ALA A 37 2.28 0.59 -2.92
CA ALA A 37 3.68 0.65 -2.48
C ALA A 37 3.83 1.28 -1.08
N GLN A 38 3.01 2.29 -0.78
CA GLN A 38 2.96 2.92 0.54
C GLN A 38 2.44 1.95 1.60
N TRP A 39 1.36 1.21 1.34
CA TRP A 39 0.84 0.19 2.26
C TRP A 39 1.82 -0.97 2.46
N PHE A 40 2.64 -1.28 1.45
CA PHE A 40 3.65 -2.32 1.53
C PHE A 40 4.90 -1.89 2.34
N THR A 41 5.06 -0.59 2.60
CA THR A 41 6.18 -0.01 3.35
C THR A 41 5.89 0.04 4.84
N GLY A 42 6.85 -0.37 5.66
CA GLY A 42 6.73 -0.37 7.12
C GLY A 42 7.40 -1.56 7.78
N PHE A 43 7.20 -1.67 9.09
CA PHE A 43 7.56 -2.84 9.88
C PHE A 43 6.31 -3.68 10.14
N PHE A 44 6.41 -4.98 9.89
CA PHE A 44 5.32 -5.94 10.06
C PHE A 44 5.82 -7.16 10.82
N ASP A 45 4.93 -7.78 11.59
CA ASP A 45 5.17 -9.07 12.22
C ASP A 45 3.89 -9.92 12.25
N ASN A 46 4.04 -11.20 12.53
CA ASN A 46 2.92 -12.13 12.72
C ASN A 46 2.75 -12.58 14.19
N ALA A 47 3.15 -11.79 15.18
CA ALA A 47 3.15 -12.21 16.59
C ALA A 47 1.77 -12.68 17.08
N GLN A 48 0.69 -12.06 16.62
CA GLN A 48 -0.68 -12.50 16.94
C GLN A 48 -1.00 -13.91 16.39
N GLN A 49 -0.49 -14.24 15.21
CA GLN A 49 -0.62 -15.58 14.63
C GLN A 49 0.16 -16.59 15.48
N VAL A 50 1.39 -16.27 15.89
CA VAL A 50 2.21 -17.12 16.76
C VAL A 50 1.53 -17.36 18.10
N ALA A 51 0.92 -16.33 18.70
CA ALA A 51 0.17 -16.46 19.94
C ALA A 51 -1.03 -17.41 19.83
N SER A 52 -1.67 -17.46 18.65
CA SER A 52 -2.84 -18.31 18.37
C SER A 52 -2.46 -19.71 17.88
N ASN A 53 -1.31 -19.84 17.22
CA ASN A 53 -0.75 -21.10 16.74
C ASN A 53 0.79 -21.10 16.92
N PRO A 54 1.28 -21.63 18.06
CA PRO A 54 2.71 -21.60 18.38
C PRO A 54 3.63 -22.41 17.45
N THR A 55 3.06 -23.21 16.54
CA THR A 55 3.86 -23.93 15.53
C THR A 55 4.24 -23.05 14.34
N ALA A 56 3.56 -21.92 14.14
CA ALA A 56 3.95 -20.94 13.15
C ALA A 56 5.22 -20.21 13.64
N PRO A 57 6.28 -20.11 12.83
CA PRO A 57 7.45 -19.33 13.21
C PRO A 57 7.11 -17.84 13.28
N LEU A 58 7.75 -17.13 14.21
CA LEU A 58 7.74 -15.68 14.20
C LEU A 58 8.49 -15.18 12.96
N ILE A 59 7.85 -14.27 12.24
CA ILE A 59 8.36 -13.62 11.04
C ILE A 59 8.23 -12.13 11.28
N THR A 60 9.31 -11.40 11.03
CA THR A 60 9.30 -9.94 10.92
C THR A 60 9.61 -9.55 9.48
N MET A 61 9.05 -8.44 9.02
CA MET A 61 9.35 -7.83 7.72
C MET A 61 9.64 -6.35 7.93
N SER A 62 10.75 -5.88 7.35
CA SER A 62 11.12 -4.47 7.26
C SER A 62 11.16 -4.08 5.80
N ASN A 63 10.20 -3.26 5.39
CA ASN A 63 10.02 -2.86 4.00
C ASN A 63 10.17 -1.35 3.89
N CYS A 64 10.92 -0.88 2.92
CA CYS A 64 11.13 0.56 2.71
C CYS A 64 11.27 0.92 1.25
N SER A 65 10.80 2.12 0.90
CA SER A 65 11.10 2.74 -0.39
C SER A 65 12.61 2.86 -0.58
N VAL A 66 13.06 2.57 -1.80
CA VAL A 66 14.47 2.65 -2.20
C VAL A 66 14.62 3.41 -3.50
N GLN A 67 15.76 4.08 -3.62
CA GLN A 67 16.21 4.68 -4.87
C GLN A 67 17.07 3.66 -5.63
N LEU A 68 17.15 3.82 -6.95
CA LEU A 68 18.06 3.04 -7.77
C LEU A 68 19.28 3.88 -8.11
N ASP A 69 20.43 3.25 -8.27
CA ASP A 69 21.63 3.93 -8.76
C ASP A 69 21.55 4.30 -10.26
N ASP A 70 20.64 3.67 -11.00
CA ASP A 70 20.24 4.03 -12.37
C ASP A 70 18.72 4.30 -12.43
N ASP A 71 18.35 5.57 -12.31
CA ASP A 71 16.97 6.05 -12.31
C ASP A 71 16.19 5.75 -13.60
N ASN A 72 16.86 5.40 -14.71
CA ASN A 72 16.19 5.24 -16.01
C ASN A 72 15.43 3.91 -16.15
N LEU A 73 15.85 2.84 -15.48
CA LEU A 73 15.31 1.50 -15.72
C LEU A 73 13.90 1.29 -15.14
N PHE A 74 13.47 2.17 -14.23
CA PHE A 74 12.27 2.01 -13.41
C PHE A 74 11.59 3.34 -13.07
N SER A 75 11.79 4.37 -13.90
CA SER A 75 11.37 5.76 -13.67
C SER A 75 9.87 5.97 -13.40
N ASN A 76 9.02 5.01 -13.77
CA ASN A 76 7.56 5.03 -13.53
C ASN A 76 7.09 3.95 -12.56
N SER A 77 7.98 3.42 -11.73
CA SER A 77 7.63 2.43 -10.71
C SER A 77 7.94 2.93 -9.30
N GLN A 78 7.25 2.35 -8.32
CA GLN A 78 7.58 2.50 -6.91
C GLN A 78 8.40 1.29 -6.48
N ASN A 79 9.61 1.52 -6.00
CA ASN A 79 10.57 0.48 -5.68
C ASN A 79 10.67 0.31 -4.17
N VAL A 80 10.57 -0.94 -3.71
CA VAL A 80 10.59 -1.30 -2.30
C VAL A 80 11.61 -2.40 -2.07
N TYR A 81 12.49 -2.19 -1.10
CA TYR A 81 13.30 -3.23 -0.53
C TYR A 81 12.50 -3.96 0.56
N LEU A 82 12.57 -5.28 0.57
CA LEU A 82 11.99 -6.13 1.60
C LEU A 82 13.09 -6.94 2.27
N GLU A 83 13.11 -6.89 3.59
CA GLU A 83 13.88 -7.78 4.45
C GLU A 83 12.94 -8.54 5.37
N GLN A 84 12.98 -9.85 5.30
CA GLN A 84 12.16 -10.74 6.10
C GLN A 84 13.07 -11.63 6.93
N GLN A 85 12.83 -11.67 8.24
CA GLN A 85 13.63 -12.42 9.19
C GLN A 85 12.75 -13.39 9.98
N SER A 86 13.31 -14.56 10.29
CA SER A 86 12.72 -15.60 11.12
C SER A 86 13.84 -16.44 11.73
N THR A 87 13.53 -17.22 12.76
CA THR A 87 14.50 -18.17 13.35
C THR A 87 14.95 -19.28 12.40
N VAL A 88 14.22 -19.47 11.29
CA VAL A 88 14.44 -20.56 10.32
C VAL A 88 14.95 -20.09 8.96
N PHE A 89 14.77 -18.81 8.62
CA PHE A 89 15.22 -18.26 7.35
C PHE A 89 15.33 -16.75 7.41
N GLU A 90 16.15 -16.23 6.50
CA GLU A 90 16.21 -14.82 6.15
C GLU A 90 15.96 -14.69 4.65
N ARG A 91 15.26 -13.61 4.25
CA ARG A 91 14.95 -13.35 2.86
C ARG A 91 15.01 -11.87 2.58
N ILE A 92 15.82 -11.51 1.60
CA ILE A 92 15.92 -10.14 1.10
C ILE A 92 15.49 -10.12 -0.37
N ARG A 93 14.63 -9.16 -0.74
CA ARG A 93 14.04 -9.07 -2.09
C ARG A 93 13.83 -7.63 -2.53
N PHE A 94 13.89 -7.43 -3.83
CA PHE A 94 13.53 -6.18 -4.48
C PHE A 94 12.12 -6.29 -5.09
N TYR A 95 11.24 -5.36 -4.73
CA TYR A 95 9.87 -5.26 -5.23
C TYR A 95 9.75 -3.98 -6.07
N SER A 96 9.14 -4.07 -7.24
CA SER A 96 8.86 -2.91 -8.09
C SER A 96 7.39 -2.94 -8.51
N PHE A 97 6.66 -1.90 -8.11
CA PHE A 97 5.24 -1.70 -8.41
C PHE A 97 5.10 -0.74 -9.58
N SER A 98 4.40 -1.14 -10.64
CA SER A 98 4.25 -0.32 -11.84
C SER A 98 2.83 -0.40 -12.41
N GLU A 99 2.51 0.54 -13.30
CA GLU A 99 1.25 0.52 -14.03
C GLU A 99 1.25 -0.63 -15.04
N GLY A 100 0.22 -1.47 -15.01
CA GLY A 100 -0.10 -2.48 -16.02
C GLY A 100 -1.34 -2.10 -16.83
N ASN A 101 -1.86 -3.05 -17.61
CA ASN A 101 -3.11 -2.86 -18.33
C ASN A 101 -4.28 -2.97 -17.35
N SER A 102 -4.71 -1.84 -16.79
CA SER A 102 -5.81 -1.70 -15.82
C SER A 102 -5.56 -2.36 -14.46
N VAL A 103 -4.33 -2.80 -14.17
CA VAL A 103 -3.93 -3.45 -12.92
C VAL A 103 -2.58 -2.94 -12.46
N VAL A 104 -2.28 -3.04 -11.17
CA VAL A 104 -0.94 -2.79 -10.62
C VAL A 104 -0.08 -4.04 -10.89
N ASN A 105 1.02 -3.87 -11.60
CA ASN A 105 2.02 -4.91 -11.80
C ASN A 105 2.96 -4.94 -10.60
N LEU A 106 3.37 -6.14 -10.20
CA LEU A 106 4.41 -6.37 -9.21
C LEU A 106 5.53 -7.23 -9.82
N SER A 107 6.74 -6.68 -9.88
CA SER A 107 7.96 -7.44 -10.18
C SER A 107 8.71 -7.72 -8.89
N ILE A 108 9.13 -8.97 -8.69
CA ILE A 108 9.93 -9.38 -7.53
C ILE A 108 11.25 -9.94 -8.07
N ARG A 109 12.36 -9.48 -7.51
CA ARG A 109 13.70 -9.93 -7.86
C ARG A 109 14.47 -10.35 -6.62
N SER A 110 15.32 -11.35 -6.78
CA SER A 110 16.32 -11.72 -5.80
C SER A 110 17.54 -10.81 -5.92
N PHE A 111 18.36 -10.76 -4.88
CA PHE A 111 19.68 -10.13 -4.97
C PHE A 111 20.75 -11.20 -5.20
N VAL A 112 21.75 -10.88 -6.00
CA VAL A 112 22.93 -11.74 -6.22
C VAL A 112 23.77 -11.78 -4.95
N ASN A 113 24.04 -10.61 -4.36
CA ASN A 113 24.71 -10.46 -3.07
C ASN A 113 23.75 -9.79 -2.10
N SER A 114 22.95 -10.59 -1.38
CA SER A 114 21.97 -10.09 -0.39
C SER A 114 22.61 -9.62 0.91
N ASP A 115 23.73 -10.22 1.31
CA ASP A 115 24.31 -10.06 2.65
C ASP A 115 24.78 -8.63 2.94
N ILE A 116 25.08 -7.87 1.89
CA ILE A 116 25.50 -6.46 1.99
C ILE A 116 24.32 -5.49 2.18
N LEU A 117 23.08 -5.98 2.10
CA LEU A 117 21.87 -5.15 2.13
C LEU A 117 21.09 -5.24 3.45
N GLY A 118 21.52 -6.12 4.38
CA GLY A 118 20.85 -6.28 5.67
C GLY A 118 20.71 -4.96 6.43
N GLY A 119 19.52 -4.70 6.96
CA GLY A 119 19.21 -3.49 7.71
C GLY A 119 19.10 -2.20 6.86
N LEU A 120 18.94 -2.29 5.54
CA LEU A 120 18.84 -1.11 4.67
C LEU A 120 17.75 -0.13 5.13
N CYS A 121 16.61 -0.62 5.60
CA CYS A 121 15.51 0.23 6.08
C CYS A 121 15.83 1.01 7.36
N ASN A 122 16.88 0.62 8.10
CA ASN A 122 17.37 1.37 9.26
C ASN A 122 18.22 2.58 8.86
N GLN A 123 18.63 2.68 7.59
CA GLN A 123 19.37 3.81 7.07
C GLN A 123 18.45 4.99 6.74
N PRO A 124 18.96 6.23 6.71
CA PRO A 124 18.24 7.39 6.17
C PRO A 124 17.84 7.17 4.70
N GLU A 125 16.72 7.77 4.28
CA GLU A 125 16.16 7.57 2.92
C GLU A 125 17.17 7.84 1.79
N GLN A 126 18.01 8.85 1.95
CA GLN A 126 19.04 9.24 0.97
C GLN A 126 20.17 8.20 0.81
N GLN A 127 20.26 7.23 1.74
CA GLN A 127 21.24 6.15 1.73
C GLN A 127 20.62 4.81 1.35
N ARG A 128 19.29 4.77 1.12
CA ARG A 128 18.56 3.56 0.71
C ARG A 128 18.65 3.38 -0.81
N ILE A 129 19.85 3.15 -1.30
CA ILE A 129 20.14 3.02 -2.73
C ILE A 129 20.40 1.56 -3.07
N ILE A 130 19.69 1.05 -4.07
CA ILE A 130 19.89 -0.30 -4.60
C ILE A 130 20.62 -0.20 -5.94
N ASN A 131 21.72 -0.95 -6.05
CA ASN A 131 22.33 -1.21 -7.34
C ASN A 131 21.51 -2.27 -8.09
N ILE A 132 20.88 -1.85 -9.19
CA ILE A 132 19.99 -2.75 -9.95
C ILE A 132 20.73 -3.92 -10.60
N SER A 133 22.02 -3.77 -10.90
CA SER A 133 22.86 -4.87 -11.41
C SER A 133 23.11 -5.96 -10.36
N ASN A 134 22.84 -5.69 -9.08
CA ASN A 134 22.85 -6.69 -8.01
C ASN A 134 21.52 -7.48 -7.94
N THR A 135 20.56 -7.27 -8.86
CA THR A 135 19.29 -8.01 -8.89
C THR A 135 19.29 -9.12 -9.93
N ALA A 136 18.57 -10.21 -9.64
CA ALA A 136 18.37 -11.36 -10.53
C ALA A 136 16.91 -11.81 -10.51
N PHE A 137 16.45 -12.40 -11.62
CA PHE A 137 15.13 -13.01 -11.75
C PHE A 137 15.08 -14.40 -11.12
#